data_AF-A0A3C1V7L4-F1
#
_entry.id   AF-A0A3C1V7L4-F1
#
_cell.length_a   1.000
_cell.length_b   1.000
_cell.length_c   1.000
_cell.angle_alpha   90.00
_cell.angle_beta   90.00
_cell.angle_gamma   90.00
#
_symmetry.space_group_name_H-M   'P 1'
#
loop_
_entity.id
_entity.type
_entity.pdbx_description
1 polymer ?
#
loop_
_entity_poly.entity_id
_entity_poly.type
_entity_poly.pdbx_seq_one_letter_code
_entity_poly.pdbx_strand_id
1 'polypeptide(L)' 'MKITDDYNAKYRLWAAKPTVVPAPAAPRLPDFKSKRFSSHAELNTWKLSALRRLAQLSPSK' A
#
# COMPACT_ATOMS: atom_id res chain seq x y z
N MET A 1 29.69 22.35 19.75
CA MET A 1 28.68 22.47 18.68
C MET A 1 27.35 21.98 19.22
N LYS A 2 26.24 22.68 18.92
CA LYS A 2 24.92 22.15 19.27
C LYS A 2 24.59 21.00 18.30
N ILE A 3 23.75 20.07 18.73
CA ILE A 3 23.25 18.98 17.87
C ILE A 3 22.62 19.50 16.57
N THR A 4 22.05 20.71 16.62
CA THR A 4 21.49 21.41 15.45
C THR A 4 22.52 21.76 14.38
N ASP A 5 23.78 21.96 14.76
CA ASP A 5 24.87 22.36 13.85
C ASP A 5 25.65 21.16 13.26
N ASP A 6 25.44 19.95 13.81
CA ASP A 6 26.10 18.73 13.33
C ASP A 6 25.24 18.06 12.26
N TYR A 7 25.68 18.14 11.01
CA TYR A 7 25.03 17.54 9.85
C TYR A 7 24.80 16.02 10.02
N ASN A 8 25.67 15.34 10.77
CA ASN A 8 25.58 13.90 11.01
C ASN A 8 24.70 13.54 12.22
N ALA A 9 24.21 14.52 12.98
CA ALA A 9 23.39 14.28 14.17
C ALA A 9 22.11 13.49 13.86
N LYS A 10 21.51 13.69 12.67
CA LYS A 10 20.33 12.94 12.22
C LYS A 10 20.61 11.43 12.13
N TYR A 11 21.75 11.05 11.56
CA TYR A 11 22.13 9.65 11.44
C TYR A 11 22.39 9.02 12.80
N ARG A 12 23.04 9.74 13.72
CA ARG A 12 23.26 9.28 15.09
C ARG A 12 21.96 9.13 15.88
N LEU A 13 21.01 10.06 15.71
CA LEU A 13 19.68 9.99 16.33
C LEU A 13 18.88 8.79 15.82
N TRP A 14 18.92 8.51 14.51
CA TRP A 14 18.28 7.32 13.92
C TRP A 14 18.97 6.02 14.36
N ALA A 15 20.30 6.00 14.41
CA ALA A 15 21.06 4.84 14.87
C ALA A 15 20.86 4.56 16.37
N ALA A 16 20.68 5.61 17.20
CA ALA A 16 20.43 5.48 18.63
C ALA A 16 19.01 4.98 18.97
N LYS A 17 18.04 5.18 18.06
CA LYS A 17 16.66 4.68 18.20
C LYS A 17 16.23 3.93 16.93
N PRO A 18 16.75 2.72 16.69
CA PRO A 18 16.37 1.90 15.55
C PRO A 18 14.96 1.34 15.79
N THR A 19 13.92 2.15 15.53
CA THR A 19 12.54 1.68 15.58
C THR A 19 12.23 0.95 14.27
N VAL A 20 12.38 -0.37 14.29
CA VAL A 20 11.88 -1.22 13.21
C VAL A 20 10.36 -1.35 13.39
N VAL A 21 9.60 -0.56 12.64
CA VAL A 21 8.13 -0.69 12.61
C VAL A 21 7.78 -1.82 11.64
N PRO A 22 7.03 -2.85 12.07
CA PRO A 22 6.58 -3.89 11.16
C PRO A 22 5.70 -3.26 10.08
N ALA A 23 5.94 -3.64 8.82
CA ALA A 23 5.03 -3.28 7.75
C ALA A 23 3.64 -3.84 8.07
N PRO A 24 2.55 -3.09 7.80
CA PRO A 24 1.21 -3.61 7.98
C PRO A 24 1.03 -4.86 7.09
N ALA A 25 0.17 -5.77 7.54
CA ALA A 25 -0.18 -6.94 6.75
C ALA A 25 -0.76 -6.50 5.40
N ALA A 26 -0.36 -7.19 4.31
CA ALA A 26 -0.91 -6.93 3.00
C ALA A 26 -2.44 -7.12 3.02
N PRO A 27 -3.22 -6.22 2.41
CA PRO A 27 -4.66 -6.39 2.33
C PRO A 27 -4.99 -7.67 1.55
N ARG A 28 -5.99 -8.42 2.03
CA ARG A 28 -6.49 -9.60 1.31
C ARG A 28 -7.21 -9.15 0.06
N LEU A 29 -6.55 -9.28 -1.09
CA LEU A 29 -7.17 -9.04 -2.38
C LEU A 29 -8.08 -10.22 -2.77
N PRO A 30 -9.19 -9.97 -3.50
CA PRO A 30 -9.95 -11.03 -4.14
C PRO A 30 -9.08 -11.88 -5.07
N ASP A 31 -9.44 -13.15 -5.23
CA ASP A 31 -8.84 -14.02 -6.23
C ASP A 31 -9.26 -13.58 -7.65
N PHE A 32 -8.48 -12.70 -8.26
CA PHE A 32 -8.63 -12.33 -9.66
C PHE A 32 -7.98 -13.39 -10.53
N LYS A 33 -8.79 -14.13 -11.29
CA LYS A 33 -8.27 -15.00 -12.36
C LYS A 33 -7.95 -14.18 -13.60
N SER A 34 -6.94 -14.59 -14.36
CA SER A 34 -6.67 -13.98 -15.65
C SER A 34 -7.87 -14.20 -16.57
N LYS A 35 -8.42 -13.12 -17.11
CA LYS A 35 -9.54 -13.16 -18.06
C LYS A 35 -9.14 -12.38 -19.32
N ARG A 36 -9.42 -12.96 -20.49
CA ARG A 36 -9.36 -12.27 -21.78
C ARG A 36 -10.70 -11.59 -22.05
N PHE A 37 -10.67 -10.42 -22.69
CA PHE A 37 -11.84 -9.66 -23.05
C PHE A 37 -11.89 -9.53 -24.57
N SER A 38 -13.09 -9.65 -25.14
CA SER A 38 -13.29 -9.49 -26.58
C SER A 38 -13.47 -8.02 -26.97
N SER A 39 -13.75 -7.14 -26.01
CA SER A 39 -13.95 -5.71 -26.24
C SER A 39 -13.55 -4.84 -25.05
N HIS A 40 -13.33 -3.54 -25.31
CA HIS A 40 -13.05 -2.55 -24.27
C HIS A 40 -14.26 -2.33 -23.34
N ALA A 41 -15.50 -2.43 -23.87
CA ALA A 41 -16.71 -2.36 -23.08
C ALA A 41 -16.80 -3.50 -22.05
N GLU A 42 -16.48 -4.73 -22.47
CA GLU A 42 -16.44 -5.90 -21.59
C GLU A 42 -15.35 -5.76 -20.50
N LEU A 43 -14.19 -5.21 -20.86
CA LEU A 43 -13.13 -4.90 -19.90
C LEU A 43 -13.62 -3.88 -18.84
N ASN A 44 -14.32 -2.83 -19.27
CA ASN A 44 -14.78 -1.78 -18.36
C ASN A 44 -15.86 -2.27 -17.40
N THR A 45 -16.81 -3.09 -17.87
CA THR A 45 -17.81 -3.70 -16.98
C THR A 45 -17.17 -4.63 -15.95
N TRP A 46 -16.16 -5.40 -16.37
CA TRP A 46 -15.37 -6.23 -15.46
C TRP A 46 -14.59 -5.39 -14.43
N LYS A 47 -13.89 -4.33 -14.86
CA LYS A 47 -13.19 -3.41 -13.95
C LYS A 47 -14.13 -2.82 -12.90
N LEU A 48 -15.31 -2.37 -13.31
CA LEU A 48 -16.29 -1.80 -12.39
C LEU A 48 -16.76 -2.83 -11.35
N SER A 49 -16.98 -4.08 -11.78
CA SER A 49 -17.35 -5.17 -10.87
C SER A 49 -16.25 -5.48 -9.85
N ALA A 50 -14.98 -5.45 -10.27
CA ALA A 50 -13.83 -5.65 -9.41
C ALA A 50 -13.69 -4.54 -8.36
N LEU A 51 -13.85 -3.29 -8.78
CA LEU A 51 -13.81 -2.13 -7.88
C LEU A 51 -14.92 -2.19 -6.82
N ARG A 52 -16.15 -2.57 -7.21
CA ARG A 52 -17.26 -2.77 -6.26
C ARG A 52 -16.95 -3.85 -5.23
N ARG A 53 -16.38 -4.97 -5.66
CA ARG A 53 -15.98 -6.06 -4.75
C ARG A 53 -14.86 -5.63 -3.79
N LEU A 54 -13.89 -4.85 -4.27
CA LEU A 54 -12.85 -4.29 -3.42
C LEU A 54 -13.42 -3.31 -2.38
N ALA A 55 -14.37 -2.47 -2.78
CA ALA A 55 -15.03 -1.54 -1.87
C ALA A 55 -15.81 -2.27 -0.75
N GLN A 56 -16.43 -3.41 -1.05
CA GLN A 56 -17.12 -4.24 -0.04
C GLN A 56 -16.16 -4.94 0.93
N LEU A 57 -14.93 -5.25 0.50
CA LEU A 57 -13.92 -5.93 1.31
C LEU A 57 -13.03 -4.96 2.08
N SER A 58 -12.97 -3.70 1.67
CA SER A 58 -12.30 -2.67 2.45
C SER A 58 -13.11 -2.45 3.72
N PRO A 59 -12.51 -2.66 4.92
CA PRO A 59 -13.19 -2.27 6.15
C PRO A 59 -13.48 -0.77 6.07
N SER A 60 -14.74 -0.39 6.30
CA SER A 60 -15.07 1.01 6.59
C SER A 60 -14.24 1.41 7.79
N LYS A 61 -13.40 2.42 7.61
CA LYS A 61 -12.62 3.00 8.70
C LYS A 61 -13.54 3.76 9.66
#